data_AF-A0A2V7M721-F1
#
_entry.id   AF-A0A2V7M721-F1
#
_cell.length_a   1.000
_cell.length_b   1.000
_cell.length_c   1.000
_cell.angle_alpha   90.00
_cell.angle_beta   90.00
_cell.angle_gamma   90.00
#
_symmetry.space_group_name_H-M   'P 1'
#
loop_
_entity.id
_entity.type
_entity.pdbx_description
1 polymer ?
#
loop_
_entity_poly.entity_id
_entity_poly.type
_entity_poly.pdbx_seq_one_letter_code
_entity_poly.pdbx_strand_id
1 'polypeptide(L)'
;MLCVTGQSLGDRSQWLSVGGVCRESRRHAARADDRGQARWRGLLRHHLLPRLNEFLELFAYNAWANRTIFDAVAQLPDEQYFRDLKSSYGGIHGTLAHIVWAEQLWLHRWVGKPNPTVPQGTDLKSLTDVRGRWEAVEAERGRFLDAFPESRLEDTRLVKPSSGGEYVHTYGQMFRHFINHSSYHRGQIVTFLRQLGVTPPSTDLILYYRRRG
;
A
#
# COMPACT_ATOMS: atom_id res chain seq x y z
N MET A 1 40.47 -5.51 51.52
CA MET A 1 41.91 -5.76 51.29
C MET A 1 41.99 -6.61 50.03
N LEU A 2 42.55 -6.15 48.92
CA LEU A 2 43.40 -4.97 48.68
C LEU A 2 42.71 -3.85 47.86
N CYS A 3 43.44 -2.74 47.67
CA CYS A 3 43.19 -1.68 46.68
C CYS A 3 43.36 -2.23 45.24
N VAL A 4 42.80 -1.68 44.16
CA VAL A 4 42.53 -0.28 43.73
C VAL A 4 43.77 0.50 43.26
N THR A 5 43.85 0.66 41.94
CA THR A 5 44.30 1.87 41.21
C THR A 5 43.10 2.27 40.31
N GLY A 6 42.75 3.54 40.03
CA GLY A 6 43.47 4.81 40.12
C GLY A 6 44.18 5.13 38.80
N GLN A 7 44.09 6.30 38.16
CA GLN A 7 43.42 7.61 38.40
C GLN A 7 43.32 8.35 37.03
N SER A 8 42.51 9.38 36.73
CA SER A 8 41.31 10.05 37.29
C SER A 8 40.67 10.84 36.09
N LEU A 9 39.91 11.95 36.05
CA LEU A 9 39.47 13.06 36.93
C LEU A 9 38.06 13.57 36.50
N GLY A 10 37.26 14.08 37.44
CA GLY A 10 36.20 15.09 37.23
C GLY A 10 34.86 14.65 36.61
N ASP A 11 33.70 15.19 36.99
CA ASP A 11 33.37 16.04 38.15
C ASP A 11 31.86 15.94 38.49
N ARG A 12 31.49 16.30 39.74
CA ARG A 12 30.14 16.57 40.27
C ARG A 12 29.06 15.45 40.30
N SER A 13 28.75 15.03 41.53
CA SER A 13 27.43 15.12 42.21
C SER A 13 26.15 15.12 41.35
N GLN A 14 25.05 14.44 41.71
CA GLN A 14 24.61 14.04 43.07
C GLN A 14 23.48 12.99 42.93
N TRP A 15 23.45 11.96 43.79
CA TRP A 15 22.30 11.04 43.89
C TRP A 15 21.85 10.90 45.35
N LEU A 16 20.63 11.35 45.65
CA LEU A 16 20.00 11.20 46.95
C LEU A 16 19.39 9.80 47.08
N SER A 17 19.77 9.08 48.14
CA SER A 17 19.10 7.84 48.54
C SER A 17 18.02 8.15 49.57
N VAL A 18 16.79 7.70 49.31
CA VAL A 18 15.72 7.57 50.32
C VAL A 18 15.13 6.17 50.16
N GLY A 19 15.12 5.39 51.24
CA GLY A 19 14.78 3.98 51.19
C GLY A 19 13.28 3.69 51.04
N GLY A 20 12.96 2.57 50.38
CA GLY A 20 11.62 2.00 50.30
C GLY A 20 11.65 0.50 50.62
N VAL A 21 10.77 0.03 51.49
CA VAL A 21 10.77 -1.35 52.00
C VAL A 21 10.32 -2.35 50.92
N CYS A 22 11.16 -3.31 50.57
CA CYS A 22 10.73 -4.48 49.79
C CYS A 22 9.73 -5.32 50.59
N ARG A 23 8.49 -5.42 50.12
CA ARG A 23 7.52 -6.44 50.55
C ARG A 23 7.37 -7.52 49.49
N GLU A 24 7.46 -8.76 49.92
CA GLU A 24 7.43 -9.95 49.08
C GLU A 24 5.99 -10.30 48.66
N SER A 25 5.64 -10.06 47.39
CA SER A 25 4.32 -10.36 46.85
C SER A 25 4.21 -11.80 46.34
N ARG A 26 3.47 -12.63 47.08
CA ARG A 26 3.23 -14.05 46.72
C ARG A 26 2.51 -14.15 45.37
N ARG A 27 3.15 -14.75 44.37
CA ARG A 27 2.53 -15.02 43.06
C ARG A 27 1.42 -16.06 43.21
N HIS A 28 0.16 -15.66 43.01
CA HIS A 28 -0.93 -16.61 42.77
C HIS A 28 -0.87 -17.08 41.31
N ALA A 29 -0.54 -18.35 41.09
CA ALA A 29 -0.61 -18.98 39.79
C ALA A 29 -2.07 -19.37 39.49
N ALA A 30 -2.76 -18.56 38.68
CA ALA A 30 -4.07 -18.94 38.17
C ALA A 30 -3.96 -20.15 37.24
N ARG A 31 -4.72 -21.21 37.52
CA ARG A 31 -4.84 -22.36 36.61
C ARG A 31 -5.71 -21.96 35.42
N ALA A 32 -5.19 -22.10 34.20
CA ALA A 32 -6.01 -22.02 33.00
C ALA A 32 -6.87 -23.28 32.87
N ASP A 33 -8.15 -23.11 32.51
CA ASP A 33 -9.07 -24.21 32.19
C ASP A 33 -8.97 -24.51 30.69
N ASP A 34 -8.62 -25.74 30.33
CA ASP A 34 -8.32 -26.14 28.93
C ASP A 34 -9.58 -26.34 28.05
N ARG A 35 -10.77 -26.05 28.59
CA ARG A 35 -12.07 -26.28 27.93
C ARG A 35 -12.46 -25.20 26.90
N GLY A 36 -11.48 -24.65 26.18
CA GLY A 36 -11.67 -23.59 25.16
C GLY A 36 -11.29 -23.95 23.72
N GLN A 37 -10.44 -24.97 23.49
CA GLN A 37 -9.74 -25.11 22.20
C GLN A 37 -10.50 -25.91 21.11
N ALA A 38 -11.56 -26.64 21.48
CA ALA A 38 -12.13 -27.71 20.65
C ALA A 38 -13.34 -27.32 19.76
N ARG A 39 -13.52 -26.03 19.39
CA ARG A 39 -14.77 -25.59 18.72
C ARG A 39 -14.63 -24.84 17.38
N TRP A 40 -13.43 -24.73 16.80
CA TRP A 40 -13.19 -23.95 15.57
C TRP A 40 -12.87 -24.76 14.30
N ARG A 41 -12.78 -26.10 14.36
CA ARG A 41 -12.35 -26.95 13.23
C ARG A 41 -13.47 -27.40 12.28
N GLY A 42 -14.61 -26.70 12.22
CA GLY A 42 -15.86 -27.23 11.64
C GLY A 42 -16.55 -26.46 10.50
N LEU A 43 -16.13 -25.25 10.12
CA LEU A 43 -16.91 -24.37 9.22
C LEU A 43 -16.07 -23.61 8.15
N LEU A 44 -15.13 -24.29 7.46
CA LEU A 44 -14.26 -23.64 6.45
C LEU A 44 -14.16 -24.43 5.13
N ARG A 45 -15.30 -24.78 4.52
CA ARG A 45 -15.38 -25.26 3.11
C ARG A 45 -16.58 -24.72 2.32
N HIS A 46 -16.88 -23.43 2.45
CA HIS A 46 -17.70 -22.70 1.47
C HIS A 46 -17.01 -21.38 1.08
N HIS A 47 -16.49 -21.35 -0.16
CA HIS A 47 -16.07 -20.18 -0.97
C HIS A 47 -15.87 -18.84 -0.25
N LEU A 48 -14.80 -18.71 0.54
CA LEU A 48 -14.31 -17.43 1.10
C LEU A 48 -13.28 -16.72 0.20
N LEU A 49 -13.44 -16.88 -1.12
CA LEU A 49 -12.69 -16.11 -2.12
C LEU A 49 -13.59 -14.97 -2.61
N PRO A 50 -13.02 -13.77 -2.90
CA PRO A 50 -13.78 -12.71 -3.57
C PRO A 50 -14.40 -13.24 -4.85
N ARG A 51 -15.71 -13.09 -4.98
CA ARG A 51 -16.39 -13.28 -6.27
C ARG A 51 -15.88 -12.22 -7.24
N LEU A 52 -15.85 -12.50 -8.54
CA LEU A 52 -15.31 -11.60 -9.57
C LEU A 52 -15.92 -10.19 -9.45
N ASN A 53 -17.20 -10.10 -9.12
CA ASN A 53 -17.92 -8.85 -8.87
C ASN A 53 -17.27 -7.93 -7.82
N GLU A 54 -16.66 -8.48 -6.76
CA GLU A 54 -15.93 -7.71 -5.74
C GLU A 54 -14.67 -7.09 -6.33
N PHE A 55 -13.94 -7.83 -7.16
CA PHE A 55 -12.79 -7.29 -7.89
C PHE A 55 -13.21 -6.23 -8.91
N LEU A 56 -14.27 -6.48 -9.70
CA LEU A 56 -14.79 -5.50 -10.66
C LEU A 56 -15.21 -4.20 -9.97
N GLU A 57 -15.88 -4.29 -8.82
CA GLU A 57 -16.23 -3.12 -8.02
C GLU A 57 -15.00 -2.37 -7.50
N LEU A 58 -14.02 -3.08 -6.95
CA LEU A 58 -12.79 -2.47 -6.44
C LEU A 58 -11.91 -1.89 -7.56
N PHE A 59 -11.94 -2.44 -8.77
CA PHE A 59 -11.30 -1.85 -9.95
C PHE A 59 -12.02 -0.58 -10.43
N ALA A 60 -13.35 -0.55 -10.40
CA ALA A 60 -14.13 0.65 -10.72
C ALA A 60 -13.96 1.77 -9.66
N TYR A 61 -13.87 1.39 -8.38
CA TYR A 61 -13.44 2.28 -7.29
C TYR A 61 -12.02 2.82 -7.53
N ASN A 62 -11.06 1.97 -7.91
CA ASN A 62 -9.69 2.39 -8.21
C ASN A 62 -9.65 3.41 -9.36
N ALA A 63 -10.42 3.15 -10.42
CA ALA A 63 -10.55 4.05 -11.57
C ALA A 63 -11.13 5.42 -11.17
N TRP A 64 -12.19 5.43 -10.35
CA TRP A 64 -12.78 6.65 -9.79
C TRP A 64 -11.82 7.41 -8.88
N ALA A 65 -11.10 6.71 -8.01
CA ALA A 65 -10.15 7.29 -7.06
C ALA A 65 -8.92 7.89 -7.78
N ASN A 66 -8.37 7.20 -8.78
CA ASN A 66 -7.31 7.73 -9.64
C ASN A 66 -7.79 9.00 -10.37
N ARG A 67 -8.95 8.96 -11.02
CA ARG A 67 -9.53 10.14 -11.71
C ARG A 67 -9.69 11.32 -10.77
N THR A 68 -10.24 11.08 -9.57
CA THR A 68 -10.44 12.11 -8.54
C THR A 68 -9.13 12.76 -8.10
N ILE A 69 -8.02 12.00 -8.02
CA ILE A 69 -6.69 12.57 -7.77
C ILE A 69 -6.17 13.33 -8.99
N PHE A 70 -6.27 12.76 -10.20
CA PHE A 70 -5.85 13.40 -11.45
C PHE A 70 -6.53 14.76 -11.69
N ASP A 71 -7.82 14.86 -11.37
CA ASP A 71 -8.61 16.09 -11.55
C ASP A 71 -8.28 17.15 -10.49
N ALA A 72 -7.91 16.72 -9.27
CA ALA A 72 -7.45 17.61 -8.21
C ALA A 72 -6.02 18.14 -8.46
N VAL A 73 -5.08 17.30 -8.90
CA VAL A 73 -3.71 17.77 -9.21
C VAL A 73 -3.66 18.65 -10.47
N ALA A 74 -4.66 18.53 -11.36
CA ALA A 74 -4.82 19.41 -12.52
C ALA A 74 -5.19 20.86 -12.17
N GLN A 75 -5.50 21.15 -10.90
CA GLN A 75 -5.71 22.53 -10.41
C GLN A 75 -4.43 23.17 -9.84
N LEU A 76 -3.31 22.43 -9.78
CA LEU A 76 -2.04 22.92 -9.26
C LEU A 76 -1.26 23.67 -10.35
N PRO A 77 -0.54 24.76 -10.00
CA PRO A 77 0.53 25.27 -10.86
C PRO A 77 1.62 24.21 -11.05
N ASP A 78 2.25 24.17 -12.23
CA ASP A 78 3.35 23.24 -12.56
C ASP A 78 4.45 23.23 -11.48
N GLU A 79 4.81 24.40 -10.95
CA GLU A 79 5.81 24.59 -9.90
C GLU A 79 5.48 23.87 -8.58
N GLN A 80 4.19 23.57 -8.33
CA GLN A 80 3.74 22.72 -7.23
C GLN A 80 3.61 21.25 -7.62
N TYR A 81 3.13 20.95 -8.84
CA TYR A 81 2.96 19.59 -9.35
C TYR A 81 4.30 18.83 -9.47
N PHE A 82 5.35 19.53 -9.93
CA PHE A 82 6.71 19.02 -10.05
C PHE A 82 7.60 19.23 -8.81
N ARG A 83 7.05 19.78 -7.70
CA ARG A 83 7.86 20.09 -6.52
C ARG A 83 8.35 18.81 -5.82
N ASP A 84 9.66 18.72 -5.59
CA ASP A 84 10.24 17.65 -4.79
C ASP A 84 9.91 17.81 -3.30
N LEU A 85 8.99 16.95 -2.83
CA LEU A 85 8.50 16.91 -1.46
C LEU A 85 9.24 15.86 -0.59
N LYS A 86 10.45 15.45 -0.99
CA LYS A 86 11.42 14.66 -0.22
C LYS A 86 10.88 13.32 0.31
N SER A 87 9.99 12.70 -0.46
CA SER A 87 9.36 11.43 -0.12
C SER A 87 8.88 10.70 -1.38
N SER A 88 8.77 9.37 -1.25
CA SER A 88 8.22 8.48 -2.28
C SER A 88 8.98 8.62 -3.59
N TYR A 89 8.36 9.12 -4.67
CA TYR A 89 9.00 9.29 -5.98
C TYR A 89 9.29 10.78 -6.28
N GLY A 90 9.74 11.52 -5.28
CA GLY A 90 10.05 12.95 -5.41
C GLY A 90 8.81 13.85 -5.50
N GLY A 91 7.75 13.54 -4.74
CA GLY A 91 6.51 14.33 -4.72
C GLY A 91 5.42 13.83 -5.69
N ILE A 92 4.53 14.75 -6.12
CA ILE A 92 3.25 14.41 -6.78
C ILE A 92 3.45 13.78 -8.15
N HIS A 93 4.15 14.46 -9.06
CA HIS A 93 4.35 14.01 -10.44
C HIS A 93 4.92 12.57 -10.52
N GLY A 94 6.07 12.32 -9.88
CA GLY A 94 6.72 11.01 -9.91
C GLY A 94 5.90 9.92 -9.22
N THR A 95 5.13 10.24 -8.18
CA THR A 95 4.29 9.24 -7.49
C THR A 95 3.08 8.84 -8.34
N LEU A 96 2.51 9.77 -9.12
CA LEU A 96 1.52 9.44 -10.14
C LEU A 96 2.13 8.63 -11.29
N ALA A 97 3.31 9.00 -11.78
CA ALA A 97 4.02 8.25 -12.82
C ALA A 97 4.29 6.79 -12.39
N HIS A 98 4.72 6.58 -11.13
CA HIS A 98 4.90 5.25 -10.56
C HIS A 98 3.60 4.47 -10.40
N ILE A 99 2.48 5.09 -9.97
CA ILE A 99 1.16 4.43 -9.94
C ILE A 99 0.82 3.89 -11.33
N VAL A 100 0.89 4.74 -12.36
CA VAL A 100 0.51 4.38 -13.73
C VAL A 100 1.43 3.32 -14.31
N TRP A 101 2.72 3.41 -14.06
CA TRP A 101 3.70 2.39 -14.45
C TRP A 101 3.45 1.05 -13.76
N ALA A 102 3.14 1.05 -12.46
CA ALA A 102 2.86 -0.18 -11.71
C ALA A 102 1.54 -0.82 -12.14
N GLU A 103 0.50 -0.02 -12.43
CA GLU A 103 -0.75 -0.52 -13.00
C GLU A 103 -0.51 -1.13 -14.40
N GLN A 104 0.32 -0.50 -15.25
CA GLN A 104 0.73 -1.08 -16.54
C GLN A 104 1.53 -2.38 -16.37
N LEU A 105 2.51 -2.41 -15.45
CA LEU A 105 3.36 -3.55 -15.15
C LEU A 105 2.55 -4.78 -14.72
N TRP A 106 1.58 -4.59 -13.83
CA TRP A 106 0.73 -5.68 -13.37
C TRP A 106 -0.24 -6.15 -14.45
N LEU A 107 -0.84 -5.25 -15.23
CA LEU A 107 -1.65 -5.62 -16.39
C LEU A 107 -0.85 -6.44 -17.41
N HIS A 108 0.37 -6.01 -17.73
CA HIS A 108 1.26 -6.74 -18.65
C HIS A 108 1.53 -8.18 -18.16
N ARG A 109 1.79 -8.36 -16.85
CA ARG A 109 1.95 -9.69 -16.21
C ARG A 109 0.67 -10.55 -16.29
N TRP A 110 -0.51 -9.94 -16.24
CA TRP A 110 -1.79 -10.64 -16.36
C TRP A 110 -2.07 -11.17 -17.76
N VAL A 111 -1.64 -10.44 -18.79
CA VAL A 111 -1.85 -10.79 -20.22
C VAL A 111 -0.62 -11.43 -20.88
N GLY A 112 0.49 -11.63 -20.16
CA GLY A 112 1.71 -12.25 -20.68
C GLY A 112 2.58 -11.34 -21.57
N LYS A 113 2.39 -10.01 -21.51
CA LYS A 113 3.24 -9.03 -22.20
C LYS A 113 4.58 -8.83 -21.46
N PRO A 114 5.66 -8.42 -22.15
CA PRO A 114 6.88 -7.94 -21.50
C PRO A 114 6.61 -6.79 -20.53
N ASN A 115 7.35 -6.71 -19.43
CA ASN A 115 7.28 -5.57 -18.50
C ASN A 115 7.55 -4.23 -19.25
N PRO A 116 6.96 -3.09 -18.83
CA PRO A 116 7.29 -1.78 -19.41
C PRO A 116 8.81 -1.50 -19.34
N THR A 117 9.37 -1.03 -20.47
CA THR A 117 10.83 -0.89 -20.66
C THR A 117 11.46 0.20 -19.80
N VAL A 118 10.74 1.30 -19.57
CA VAL A 118 11.18 2.38 -18.70
C VAL A 118 10.62 2.17 -17.29
N PRO A 119 11.45 2.12 -16.23
CA PRO A 119 10.99 1.89 -14.86
C PRO A 119 10.33 3.13 -14.24
N GLN A 120 9.41 2.89 -13.31
CA GLN A 120 8.72 3.89 -12.47
C GLN A 120 7.99 5.01 -13.24
N GLY A 121 7.73 4.82 -14.55
CA GLY A 121 7.09 5.84 -15.39
C GLY A 121 7.97 7.05 -15.69
N THR A 122 9.29 6.91 -15.55
CA THR A 122 10.25 8.03 -15.72
C THR A 122 10.34 8.55 -17.16
N ASP A 123 9.65 7.93 -18.12
CA ASP A 123 9.39 8.41 -19.48
C ASP A 123 8.34 9.53 -19.54
N LEU A 124 7.38 9.54 -18.62
CA LEU A 124 6.25 10.47 -18.58
C LEU A 124 6.74 11.83 -18.05
N LYS A 125 6.53 12.94 -18.78
CA LYS A 125 7.15 14.26 -18.47
C LYS A 125 6.16 15.33 -18.01
N SER A 126 4.87 15.13 -18.27
CA SER A 126 3.79 16.06 -17.95
C SER A 126 2.61 15.33 -17.32
N LEU A 127 1.71 16.08 -16.67
CA LEU A 127 0.43 15.55 -16.20
C LEU A 127 -0.39 14.93 -17.34
N THR A 128 -0.29 15.49 -18.56
CA THR A 128 -0.93 14.97 -19.77
C THR A 128 -0.39 13.60 -20.15
N ASP A 129 0.93 13.38 -20.12
CA ASP A 129 1.52 12.06 -20.42
C ASP A 129 1.06 11.01 -19.41
N VAL A 130 1.07 11.36 -18.12
CA VAL A 130 0.70 10.45 -17.04
C VAL A 130 -0.79 10.09 -17.11
N ARG A 131 -1.67 11.07 -17.34
CA ARG A 131 -3.12 10.83 -17.53
C ARG A 131 -3.38 10.03 -18.81
N GLY A 132 -2.76 10.37 -19.94
CA GLY A 132 -2.95 9.66 -21.21
C GLY A 132 -2.46 8.21 -21.18
N ARG A 133 -1.32 7.94 -20.53
CA ARG A 133 -0.86 6.57 -20.27
C ARG A 133 -1.81 5.82 -19.34
N TRP A 134 -2.32 6.47 -18.29
CA TRP A 134 -3.30 5.90 -17.39
C TRP A 134 -4.59 5.50 -18.12
N GLU A 135 -5.18 6.39 -18.91
CA GLU A 135 -6.43 6.14 -19.65
C GLU A 135 -6.28 4.98 -20.66
N ALA A 136 -5.11 4.82 -21.29
CA ALA A 136 -4.80 3.66 -22.12
C ALA A 136 -4.72 2.34 -21.32
N VAL A 137 -4.12 2.38 -20.13
CA VAL A 137 -4.01 1.21 -19.20
C VAL A 137 -5.38 0.84 -18.62
N GLU A 138 -6.19 1.82 -18.23
CA GLU A 138 -7.59 1.62 -17.82
C GLU A 138 -8.41 0.95 -18.92
N ALA A 139 -8.33 1.45 -20.15
CA ALA A 139 -9.09 0.91 -21.27
C ALA A 139 -8.66 -0.51 -21.67
N GLU A 140 -7.37 -0.85 -21.57
CA GLU A 140 -6.92 -2.24 -21.75
C GLU A 140 -7.32 -3.14 -20.57
N ARG A 141 -7.23 -2.63 -19.33
CA ARG A 141 -7.66 -3.38 -18.14
C ARG A 141 -9.15 -3.69 -18.17
N GLY A 142 -9.98 -2.75 -18.61
CA GLY A 142 -11.42 -2.97 -18.83
C GLY A 142 -11.66 -4.16 -19.76
N ARG A 143 -11.15 -4.09 -20.99
CA ARG A 143 -11.27 -5.19 -21.98
C ARG A 143 -10.74 -6.54 -21.47
N PHE A 144 -9.70 -6.53 -20.64
CA PHE A 144 -9.20 -7.75 -20.00
C PHE A 144 -10.16 -8.31 -18.95
N LEU A 145 -10.72 -7.46 -18.09
CA LEU A 145 -11.65 -7.84 -17.03
C LEU A 145 -13.03 -8.24 -17.55
N ASP A 146 -13.56 -7.55 -18.56
CA ASP A 146 -14.82 -7.88 -19.24
C ASP A 146 -14.79 -9.29 -19.87
N ALA A 147 -13.59 -9.74 -20.27
CA ALA A 147 -13.33 -11.07 -20.83
C ALA A 147 -12.76 -12.07 -19.81
N PHE A 148 -12.66 -11.72 -18.52
CA PHE A 148 -12.03 -12.58 -17.51
C PHE A 148 -13.06 -13.53 -16.85
N PRO A 149 -12.99 -14.85 -17.06
CA PRO A 149 -13.91 -15.79 -16.42
C PRO A 149 -13.57 -15.98 -14.93
N GLU A 150 -14.58 -15.88 -14.06
CA GLU A 150 -14.45 -16.00 -12.60
C GLU A 150 -13.73 -17.29 -12.15
N SER A 151 -13.91 -18.39 -12.88
CA SER A 151 -13.25 -19.67 -12.63
C SER A 151 -11.72 -19.61 -12.65
N ARG A 152 -11.11 -18.57 -13.23
CA ARG A 152 -9.66 -18.36 -13.32
C ARG A 152 -9.09 -17.44 -12.25
N LEU A 153 -9.87 -17.00 -11.26
CA LEU A 153 -9.32 -16.16 -10.17
C LEU A 153 -8.18 -16.86 -9.40
N GLU A 154 -8.21 -18.19 -9.33
CA GLU A 154 -7.15 -19.00 -8.71
C GLU A 154 -6.15 -19.62 -9.70
N ASP A 155 -6.26 -19.30 -11.01
CA ASP A 155 -5.17 -19.58 -11.96
C ASP A 155 -3.91 -18.83 -11.52
N THR A 156 -2.75 -19.49 -11.63
CA THR A 156 -1.47 -18.93 -11.25
C THR A 156 -0.69 -18.32 -12.42
N ARG A 157 0.12 -17.31 -12.11
CA ARG A 157 1.12 -16.73 -13.00
C ARG A 157 2.50 -16.70 -12.34
N LEU A 158 3.51 -16.94 -13.16
CA LEU A 158 4.92 -16.76 -12.81
C LEU A 158 5.27 -15.27 -12.94
N VAL A 159 5.77 -14.69 -11.86
CA VAL A 159 6.17 -13.28 -11.76
C VAL A 159 7.66 -13.21 -11.45
N LYS A 160 8.40 -12.49 -12.31
CA LYS A 160 9.83 -12.22 -12.13
C LYS A 160 9.99 -10.72 -11.79
N PRO A 161 10.14 -10.35 -10.50
CA PRO A 161 10.34 -8.96 -10.09
C PRO A 161 11.77 -8.49 -10.33
N SER A 162 11.99 -7.17 -10.34
CA SER A 162 13.32 -6.56 -10.49
C SER A 162 14.27 -6.82 -9.30
N SER A 163 13.74 -7.29 -8.15
CA SER A 163 14.51 -7.81 -7.02
C SER A 163 15.16 -9.18 -7.27
N GLY A 164 14.91 -9.79 -8.44
CA GLY A 164 15.32 -11.16 -8.73
C GLY A 164 14.37 -12.21 -8.13
N GLY A 165 14.65 -13.47 -8.43
CA GLY A 165 13.80 -14.62 -8.08
C GLY A 165 12.62 -14.83 -9.03
N GLU A 166 11.92 -15.94 -8.83
CA GLU A 166 10.69 -16.28 -9.56
C GLU A 166 9.61 -16.68 -8.56
N TYR A 167 8.44 -16.06 -8.65
CA TYR A 167 7.35 -16.23 -7.68
C TYR A 167 6.06 -16.62 -8.40
N VAL A 168 5.21 -17.39 -7.74
CA VAL A 168 3.94 -17.88 -8.30
C VAL A 168 2.79 -17.28 -7.52
N HIS A 169 1.89 -16.56 -8.21
CA HIS A 169 0.76 -15.86 -7.60
C HIS A 169 -0.55 -16.15 -8.34
N THR A 170 -1.66 -16.24 -7.62
CA THR A 170 -3.00 -16.33 -8.26
C THR A 170 -3.46 -14.97 -8.78
N TYR A 171 -4.37 -14.94 -9.77
CA TYR A 171 -4.97 -13.70 -10.23
C TYR A 171 -5.61 -12.90 -9.08
N GLY A 172 -6.34 -13.57 -8.18
CA GLY A 172 -6.90 -12.93 -6.99
C GLY A 172 -5.84 -12.30 -6.06
N GLN A 173 -4.66 -12.91 -5.91
CA GLN A 173 -3.55 -12.29 -5.17
C GLN A 173 -3.02 -11.03 -5.87
N MET A 174 -2.82 -11.09 -7.20
CA MET A 174 -2.29 -9.96 -7.97
C MET A 174 -3.29 -8.80 -8.06
N PHE A 175 -4.59 -9.07 -8.19
CA PHE A 175 -5.65 -8.06 -8.19
C PHE A 175 -5.71 -7.33 -6.83
N ARG A 176 -5.70 -8.07 -5.71
CA ARG A 176 -5.63 -7.49 -4.36
C ARG A 176 -4.39 -6.59 -4.20
N HIS A 177 -3.23 -7.03 -4.66
CA HIS A 177 -2.01 -6.23 -4.61
C HIS A 177 -2.11 -4.95 -5.44
N PHE A 178 -2.58 -5.01 -6.69
CA PHE A 178 -2.75 -3.85 -7.59
C PHE A 178 -3.56 -2.74 -6.92
N ILE A 179 -4.75 -3.08 -6.42
CA ILE A 179 -5.73 -2.12 -5.88
C ILE A 179 -5.19 -1.50 -4.57
N ASN A 180 -4.53 -2.31 -3.73
CA ASN A 180 -3.90 -1.84 -2.50
C ASN A 180 -2.66 -0.96 -2.77
N HIS A 181 -1.80 -1.33 -3.72
CA HIS A 181 -0.62 -0.56 -4.12
C HIS A 181 -1.02 0.83 -4.63
N SER A 182 -2.00 0.90 -5.54
CA SER A 182 -2.51 2.16 -6.05
C SER A 182 -3.14 3.02 -4.94
N SER A 183 -3.91 2.40 -4.02
CA SER A 183 -4.47 3.09 -2.85
C SER A 183 -3.40 3.64 -1.88
N TYR A 184 -2.33 2.88 -1.63
CA TYR A 184 -1.20 3.27 -0.78
C TYR A 184 -0.49 4.53 -1.32
N HIS A 185 -0.18 4.55 -2.62
CA HIS A 185 0.47 5.70 -3.25
C HIS A 185 -0.46 6.92 -3.41
N ARG A 186 -1.78 6.72 -3.58
CA ARG A 186 -2.77 7.82 -3.44
C ARG A 186 -2.71 8.46 -2.05
N GLY A 187 -2.53 7.68 -0.98
CA GLY A 187 -2.34 8.18 0.38
C GLY A 187 -1.10 9.08 0.55
N GLN A 188 -0.03 8.81 -0.21
CA GLN A 188 1.17 9.67 -0.26
C GLN A 188 0.85 11.01 -0.96
N ILE A 189 0.16 10.98 -2.11
CA ILE A 189 -0.27 12.20 -2.82
C ILE A 189 -1.23 13.05 -1.95
N VAL A 190 -2.13 12.41 -1.21
CA VAL A 190 -3.00 13.04 -0.20
C VAL A 190 -2.22 13.69 0.96
N THR A 191 -0.98 13.26 1.21
CA THR A 191 -0.06 13.92 2.15
C THR A 191 0.64 15.12 1.48
N PHE A 192 1.08 14.95 0.23
CA PHE A 192 1.75 15.99 -0.56
C PHE A 192 0.88 17.21 -0.83
N LEU A 193 -0.40 17.02 -1.15
CA LEU A 193 -1.37 18.11 -1.29
C LEU A 193 -1.44 18.95 -0.01
N ARG A 194 -1.49 18.31 1.18
CA ARG A 194 -1.49 19.03 2.47
C ARG A 194 -0.18 19.77 2.73
N GLN A 195 0.97 19.23 2.33
CA GLN A 195 2.27 19.93 2.43
C GLN A 195 2.34 21.18 1.55
N LEU A 196 1.58 21.22 0.44
CA LEU A 196 1.41 22.40 -0.42
C LEU A 196 0.32 23.37 0.08
N GLY A 197 -0.33 23.09 1.21
CA GLY A 197 -1.45 23.88 1.72
C GLY A 197 -2.79 23.60 1.02
N VAL A 198 -2.87 22.58 0.16
CA VAL A 198 -4.05 22.24 -0.64
C VAL A 198 -4.88 21.19 0.09
N THR A 199 -6.20 21.42 0.20
CA THR A 199 -7.15 20.43 0.71
C THR A 199 -7.25 19.25 -0.27
N PRO A 200 -6.84 18.03 0.11
CA PRO A 200 -6.95 16.88 -0.78
C PRO A 200 -8.40 16.41 -0.91
N PRO A 201 -8.80 15.84 -2.06
CA PRO A 201 -10.08 15.16 -2.16
C PRO A 201 -10.10 13.89 -1.28
N SER A 202 -11.25 13.55 -0.71
CA SER A 202 -11.47 12.20 -0.18
C SER A 202 -11.64 11.23 -1.36
N THR A 203 -10.89 10.13 -1.31
CA THR A 203 -11.03 8.98 -2.21
C THR A 203 -11.44 7.74 -1.44
N ASP A 204 -12.20 7.88 -0.35
CA ASP A 204 -12.55 6.75 0.51
C ASP A 204 -13.59 5.84 -0.18
N LEU A 205 -13.45 4.52 -0.02
CA LEU A 205 -14.37 3.54 -0.62
C LEU A 205 -15.84 3.77 -0.19
N ILE A 206 -16.07 4.23 1.05
CA ILE A 206 -17.41 4.59 1.53
C ILE A 206 -18.00 5.82 0.82
N LEU A 207 -17.16 6.74 0.32
CA LEU A 207 -17.60 7.89 -0.48
C LEU A 207 -17.93 7.48 -1.92
N TYR A 208 -17.19 6.52 -2.49
CA TYR A 208 -17.52 5.91 -3.78
C TYR A 208 -18.91 5.25 -3.76
N TYR A 209 -19.22 4.47 -2.71
CA TYR A 209 -20.56 3.88 -2.54
C TYR A 209 -21.66 4.95 -2.42
N ARG A 210 -21.44 6.01 -1.64
CA ARG A 210 -22.35 7.17 -1.49
C ARG A 210 -22.51 8.03 -2.77
N ARG A 211 -21.84 7.69 -3.88
CA ARG A 211 -21.98 8.34 -5.19
C ARG A 211 -22.55 7.40 -6.26
N ARG A 212 -22.88 6.14 -5.93
CA ARG A 212 -23.46 5.14 -6.85
C ARG A 212 -24.92 4.79 -6.55
N GLY A 213 -25.50 5.38 -5.51
CA GLY A 213 -26.92 5.36 -5.16
C GLY A 213 -27.35 6.73 -4.61
#